data_AF-A0A5P8I3Y0-F1
#
_entry.id   AF-A0A5P8I3Y0-F1
#
_cell.length_a   1.000
_cell.length_b   1.000
_cell.length_c   1.000
_cell.angle_alpha   90.00
_cell.angle_beta   90.00
_cell.angle_gamma   90.00
#
_symmetry.space_group_name_H-M   'P 1'
#
loop_
_entity.id
_entity.type
_entity.pdbx_description
1 polymer ?
#
loop_
_entity_poly.entity_id
_entity_poly.type
_entity_poly.pdbx_seq_one_letter_code
_entity_poly.pdbx_strand_id
1 'polypeptide(L)' 'QKPINGISNLRGYYKCSTVRGCPARKFVEFALDEPSVLILTYEGVHHHAHGAKSLRTMIPSSL' A
#
# COMPACT_ATOMS: atom_id res chain seq x y z
N GLN A 1 -4.93 -3.53 -19.47
CA GLN A 1 -3.85 -2.54 -19.24
C GLN A 1 -3.41 -2.05 -20.60
N LYS A 2 -3.53 -0.74 -20.91
CA LYS A 2 -3.01 -0.18 -22.16
C LYS A 2 -1.59 0.31 -21.92
N PRO A 3 -0.60 -0.02 -22.77
CA PRO A 3 0.73 0.54 -22.66
C PRO A 3 0.70 2.02 -23.01
N ILE A 4 1.46 2.84 -22.28
CA ILE A 4 1.69 4.24 -22.58
C ILE A 4 3.16 4.33 -22.99
N ASN A 5 3.42 4.86 -24.18
CA ASN A 5 4.76 4.95 -24.75
C ASN A 5 5.73 5.65 -23.79
N GLY A 6 6.91 5.06 -23.60
CA GLY A 6 8.09 5.72 -23.08
C GLY A 6 8.51 5.37 -21.65
N ILE A 7 7.64 4.81 -20.81
CA ILE A 7 8.06 4.41 -19.46
C ILE A 7 7.36 3.14 -18.99
N SER A 8 8.15 2.11 -18.71
CA SER A 8 7.78 0.83 -18.12
C SER A 8 7.39 0.97 -16.63
N ASN A 9 6.55 1.95 -16.32
CA ASN A 9 6.10 2.23 -14.95
C ASN A 9 5.03 1.22 -14.60
N LEU A 10 5.39 0.19 -13.83
CA LEU A 10 4.45 -0.79 -13.31
C LEU A 10 3.55 -0.11 -12.28
N ARG A 11 2.52 0.60 -12.73
CA ARG A 11 1.50 1.22 -11.86
C ARG A 11 0.64 0.11 -11.25
N GLY A 12 1.03 -0.33 -10.06
CA GLY A 12 0.35 -1.36 -9.29
C GLY A 12 -0.74 -0.76 -8.42
N TYR A 13 -1.96 -1.29 -8.52
CA TYR A 13 -3.06 -0.90 -7.64
C TYR A 13 -3.51 -2.11 -6.83
N TYR A 14 -3.48 -1.98 -5.51
CA TYR A 14 -3.79 -3.05 -4.57
C TYR A 14 -4.93 -2.62 -3.64
N LYS A 15 -5.93 -3.48 -3.52
CA LYS A 15 -7.02 -3.32 -2.54
C LYS A 15 -6.74 -4.21 -1.33
N CYS A 16 -7.15 -3.77 -0.16
CA CYS A 16 -7.18 -4.64 1.01
C CYS A 16 -8.08 -5.86 0.74
N SER A 17 -7.57 -7.06 1.02
CA SER A 17 -8.28 -8.33 0.85
C SER A 17 -8.71 -8.96 2.19
N THR A 18 -8.36 -8.35 3.32
CA THR A 18 -8.62 -8.91 4.67
C THR A 18 -10.11 -9.04 4.98
N VAL A 19 -10.92 -8.05 4.57
CA VAL A 19 -12.38 -8.10 4.70
C VAL A 19 -13.01 -7.61 3.41
N ARG A 20 -14.12 -8.25 3.02
CA ARG A 20 -14.92 -7.86 1.86
C ARG A 20 -15.39 -6.42 2.05
N GLY A 21 -15.15 -5.58 1.04
CA GLY A 21 -15.59 -4.18 1.04
C GLY A 21 -14.70 -3.21 1.81
N CYS A 22 -13.53 -3.62 2.30
CA CYS A 22 -12.58 -2.69 2.91
C CYS A 22 -12.24 -1.53 1.94
N PRO A 23 -12.35 -0.26 2.36
CA PRO A 23 -12.08 0.86 1.47
C PRO A 23 -10.57 1.10 1.26
N ALA A 24 -9.72 0.52 2.13
CA ALA A 24 -8.28 0.73 2.10
C ALA A 24 -7.59 0.18 0.84
N ARG A 25 -6.73 1.01 0.26
CA ARG A 25 -6.06 0.79 -1.03
C ARG A 25 -4.62 1.28 -0.94
N LYS A 26 -3.76 0.76 -1.80
CA LYS A 26 -2.45 1.35 -2.07
C LYS A 26 -2.14 1.38 -3.56
N PHE A 27 -1.49 2.46 -3.97
CA PHE A 27 -0.92 2.63 -5.30
C PHE A 27 0.59 2.53 -5.19
N VAL A 28 1.20 1.85 -6.16
CA VAL A 28 2.63 1.66 -6.25
C VAL A 28 3.06 2.15 -7.62
N GLU A 29 3.93 3.15 -7.63
CA GLU A 29 4.46 3.77 -8.83
C GLU A 29 5.97 3.96 -8.66
N PHE A 30 6.72 3.95 -9.75
CA PHE A 30 8.11 4.40 -9.73
C PHE A 30 8.16 5.91 -9.89
N ALA A 31 9.12 6.56 -9.24
CA ALA A 31 9.37 7.98 -9.45
C ALA A 31 9.82 8.21 -10.91
N LEU A 32 9.38 9.33 -11.50
CA LEU A 32 9.61 9.63 -12.91
C LEU A 32 11.05 10.09 -13.17
N ASP A 33 11.63 10.77 -12.20
CA ASP A 33 13.01 11.25 -12.18
C ASP A 33 13.99 10.14 -11.80
N GLU A 34 13.61 9.27 -10.85
CA GLU A 34 14.47 8.21 -10.33
C GLU A 34 13.77 6.84 -10.33
N PRO A 35 13.89 6.02 -11.40
CA PRO A 35 13.19 4.73 -11.53
C PRO A 35 13.59 3.67 -10.50
N SER A 36 14.61 3.93 -9.68
CA SER A 36 14.98 3.09 -8.53
C SER A 36 14.13 3.38 -7.28
N VAL A 37 13.42 4.52 -7.26
CA VAL A 37 12.61 4.99 -6.15
C VAL A 37 11.15 4.61 -6.37
N LEU A 38 10.52 4.05 -5.34
CA LEU A 38 9.09 3.72 -5.33
C LEU A 38 8.30 4.77 -4.54
N ILE A 39 7.21 5.22 -5.13
CA ILE A 39 6.18 6.06 -4.50
C ILE A 39 5.01 5.15 -4.11
N LEU A 40 4.72 5.09 -2.81
CA LEU A 40 3.57 4.37 -2.27
C LEU A 40 2.54 5.35 -1.72
N THR A 41 1.35 5.36 -2.32
CA THR A 41 0.22 6.17 -1.85
C THR A 41 -0.81 5.28 -1.21
N TYR A 42 -1.09 5.49 0.07
CA TYR A 42 -2.13 4.79 0.82
C TYR A 42 -3.40 5.64 0.84
N GLU A 43 -4.54 5.04 0.50
CA GLU A 43 -5.84 5.71 0.53
C GLU A 43 -6.88 4.88 1.28
N GLY A 44 -7.81 5.56 1.96
CA GLY A 44 -8.84 4.92 2.76
C GLY A 44 -8.31 4.38 4.10
N VAL A 45 -9.24 4.01 4.98
CA VAL A 45 -8.92 3.54 6.35
C VAL A 45 -9.38 2.09 6.53
N HIS A 46 -8.57 1.28 7.20
CA HIS A 46 -8.96 -0.07 7.59
C HIS A 46 -9.94 -0.02 8.77
N HIS A 47 -11.16 -0.51 8.58
CA HIS A 47 -12.15 -0.66 9.65
C HIS A 47 -12.26 -2.12 10.10
N HIS A 48 -11.11 -2.76 10.31
CA HIS A 48 -11.01 -4.14 10.77
C HIS A 48 -9.65 -4.35 11.42
N ALA A 49 -9.56 -5.36 12.28
CA ALA A 49 -8.28 -5.79 12.83
C ALA A 49 -7.34 -6.19 11.69
N HIS A 50 -6.05 -5.90 11.85
CA HIS A 50 -5.03 -6.38 10.93
C HIS A 50 -4.94 -7.90 11.10
N GLY A 51 -5.42 -8.66 10.11
CA GLY A 51 -5.36 -10.12 10.13
C GLY A 51 -3.91 -10.56 10.27
N ALA A 52 -3.57 -11.15 11.42
CA ALA A 52 -2.32 -11.85 11.75
C ALA A 52 -1.05 -11.37 11.02
N LYS A 53 -0.42 -10.33 11.57
CA LYS A 53 1.04 -10.08 11.72
C LYS A 53 1.33 -8.65 12.23
N SER A 54 0.45 -8.11 13.07
CA SER A 54 0.81 -6.94 13.89
C SER A 54 1.67 -7.43 15.06
N LEU A 55 2.92 -7.79 14.78
CA LEU A 55 3.97 -7.73 15.80
C LEU A 55 4.45 -6.28 15.91
N ARG A 56 3.52 -5.33 16.06
CA ARG A 56 3.85 -4.04 16.65
C ARG A 56 3.88 -4.30 18.15
N THR A 57 5.07 -4.71 18.57
CA THR A 57 5.64 -4.62 19.91
C THR A 57 4.67 -3.98 20.91
N MET A 58 4.15 -4.81 21.81
CA MET A 58 3.80 -4.33 23.14
C MET A 58 5.06 -3.70 23.72
N ILE A 59 5.19 -2.38 23.61
CA ILE A 59 5.98 -1.64 24.57
C ILE A 59 4.98 -1.39 25.69
N PRO A 60 5.10 -2.05 26.85
CA PRO A 60 4.34 -1.61 28.02
C PRO A 60 4.79 -0.18 28.27
N SER A 61 3.84 0.76 28.26
CA SER A 61 4.09 2.05 28.91
C SER A 61 4.27 1.73 30.39
N SER A 62 5.53 1.54 30.80
CA SER A 62 5.89 1.51 32.21
C SER A 62 5.47 2.85 32.82
N LEU A 63 4.79 2.74 33.97
CA LEU A 63 4.49 3.81 34.91
C LEU A 63 5.74 4.62 35.28
#